data_AF-A0A940LF05-F1
#
_entry.id   AF-A0A940LF05-F1
#
_cell.length_a   1.000
_cell.length_b   1.000
_cell.length_c   1.000
_cell.angle_alpha   90.00
_cell.angle_beta   90.00
_cell.angle_gamma   90.00
#
_symmetry.space_group_name_H-M   'P 1'
#
loop_
_entity.id
_entity.type
_entity.pdbx_description
1 polymer ?
#
loop_
_entity_poly.entity_id
_entity_poly.type
_entity_poly.pdbx_seq_one_letter_code
_entity_poly.pdbx_strand_id
1 'polypeptide(L)' 'TTLFSDRNCRYCWVAMAGYNPREAIALWQRMEKASNGQAPPEFLSTHPAAGNRINQLEKYLPEALKYYQPMK' A
#
# COMPACT_ATOMS: atom_id res chain seq x y z
N THR A 1 -11.30 15.81 -14.47
CA THR A 1 -10.78 15.66 -13.09
C THR A 1 -11.26 14.37 -12.41
N THR A 2 -11.81 13.40 -13.16
CA THR A 2 -12.44 12.16 -12.62
C THR A 2 -11.62 10.88 -12.83
N LEU A 3 -10.64 10.86 -13.75
CA LEU A 3 -9.85 9.66 -14.09
C LEU A 3 -8.97 9.08 -12.97
N PHE A 4 -8.81 9.80 -11.85
CA PHE A 4 -8.03 9.34 -10.70
C PHE A 4 -8.87 9.03 -9.45
N SER A 5 -10.08 9.59 -9.33
CA SER A 5 -10.96 9.34 -8.18
C SER A 5 -11.70 8.00 -8.30
N ASP A 6 -11.94 7.53 -9.53
CA ASP A 6 -12.64 6.27 -9.80
C ASP A 6 -11.72 5.04 -9.80
N ARG A 7 -10.40 5.27 -9.72
CA ARG A 7 -9.41 4.21 -9.65
C ARG A 7 -9.06 3.98 -8.19
N ASN A 8 -9.62 2.92 -7.63
CA ASN A 8 -9.35 2.46 -6.27
C ASN A 8 -7.87 2.03 -6.04
N CYS A 9 -6.96 2.40 -6.95
CA CYS A 9 -5.52 2.20 -6.86
C CYS A 9 -4.87 3.32 -6.02
N ARG A 10 -4.96 3.18 -4.69
CA ARG A 10 -4.36 4.12 -3.74
C ARG A 10 -2.83 4.27 -3.88
N TYR A 11 -2.16 3.31 -4.51
CA TYR A 11 -0.70 3.26 -4.68
C TYR A 11 -0.20 3.76 -6.04
N CYS A 12 -1.10 4.07 -6.97
CA CYS A 12 -0.73 4.64 -8.27
C CYS A 12 -0.02 5.99 -8.09
N TRP A 13 -0.31 6.76 -7.04
CA TRP A 13 0.38 8.01 -6.70
C TRP A 13 1.86 7.81 -6.36
N VAL A 14 2.18 6.76 -5.61
CA VAL A 14 3.56 6.41 -5.23
C VAL A 14 4.36 6.01 -6.48
N ALA A 15 3.74 5.19 -7.34
CA ALA A 15 4.33 4.77 -8.60
C ALA A 15 4.59 5.93 -9.56
N MET A 16 3.62 6.85 -9.69
CA MET A 16 3.76 8.08 -10.51
C MET A 16 4.81 9.03 -9.96
N ALA A 17 4.97 9.09 -8.64
CA ALA A 17 6.01 9.87 -7.98
C ALA A 17 7.42 9.28 -8.19
N GLY A 18 7.56 8.16 -8.90
CA GLY A 18 8.84 7.50 -9.20
C GLY A 18 9.32 6.55 -8.10
N TYR A 19 8.54 6.35 -7.03
CA TYR A 19 8.85 5.41 -5.96
C TYR A 19 8.33 4.02 -6.30
N ASN A 20 9.12 2.99 -5.98
CA ASN A 20 8.76 1.60 -6.25
C ASN A 20 7.58 1.18 -5.34
N PRO A 21 6.38 0.89 -5.90
CA PRO A 21 5.21 0.51 -5.09
C PRO A 21 5.39 -0.81 -4.34
N ARG A 22 6.39 -1.63 -4.69
CA ARG A 22 6.72 -2.87 -3.97
C ARG A 22 7.34 -2.61 -2.59
N GLU A 23 8.03 -1.48 -2.41
CA GLU A 23 8.62 -1.11 -1.11
C GLU A 23 7.55 -0.87 -0.05
N ALA A 24 6.35 -0.46 -0.46
CA ALA A 24 5.22 -0.33 0.46
C ALA A 24 4.87 -1.67 1.11
N ILE A 25 4.87 -2.77 0.35
CA ILE A 25 4.59 -4.11 0.91
C ILE A 25 5.66 -4.49 1.93
N ALA A 26 6.93 -4.27 1.61
CA ALA A 26 8.04 -4.55 2.51
C ALA A 26 7.95 -3.73 3.82
N LEU A 27 7.54 -2.47 3.74
CA LEU A 27 7.29 -1.63 4.92
C LEU A 27 6.20 -2.22 5.82
N TRP A 28 5.05 -2.57 5.24
CA TRP A 28 3.93 -3.12 6.00
C TRP A 28 4.25 -4.50 6.59
N GLN A 29 5.00 -5.35 5.89
CA GLN A 29 5.51 -6.61 6.43
C GLN A 29 6.46 -6.40 7.60
N ARG A 30 7.33 -5.37 7.56
CA ARG A 30 8.21 -5.02 8.69
C ARG A 30 7.40 -4.51 9.88
N MET A 31 6.36 -3.69 9.64
CA MET A 31 5.46 -3.22 10.69
C MET A 31 4.67 -4.37 11.33
N GLU A 32 4.18 -5.31 10.52
CA GLU A 32 3.50 -6.51 11.01
C GLU A 32 4.41 -7.37 11.90
N LYS A 33 5.65 -7.61 11.45
CA LYS A 33 6.68 -8.30 12.24
C LYS A 33 7.04 -7.54 13.52
N ALA A 34 7.15 -6.21 13.46
CA ALA A 34 7.46 -5.37 14.61
C ALA A 34 6.32 -5.34 15.63
N SER A 35 5.07 -5.46 15.19
CA SER A 35 3.91 -5.54 16.07
C SER A 35 3.81 -6.88 16.82
N ASN A 36 4.57 -7.93 16.45
CA ASN A 36 4.69 -9.20 17.16
C ASN A 36 3.35 -9.81 17.65
N GLY A 37 2.27 -9.64 16.89
CA GLY A 37 0.91 -10.08 17.26
C GLY A 37 0.19 -9.22 18.32
N GLN A 38 0.81 -8.16 18.84
CA GLN A 38 0.25 -7.20 19.81
C GLN A 38 -0.40 -5.99 19.12
N ALA A 39 -0.96 -6.17 17.93
CA ALA A 39 -1.73 -5.11 17.28
C ALA A 39 -3.09 -4.97 17.98
N PRO A 40 -3.51 -3.75 18.37
CA PRO A 40 -4.87 -3.54 18.85
C PRO A 40 -5.87 -3.97 17.76
N PRO A 41 -7.04 -4.53 18.14
CA PRO A 41 -8.10 -4.84 17.18
C PRO A 41 -8.35 -3.64 16.25
N GLU A 42 -8.60 -3.89 14.97
CA GLU A 42 -8.71 -2.84 13.93
C GLU A 42 -9.75 -1.76 14.26
N PHE A 43 -10.77 -2.11 15.06
CA PHE A 43 -11.79 -1.20 15.58
C PHE A 43 -11.26 -0.17 16.61
N LEU A 44 -10.20 -0.51 17.37
CA LEU A 44 -9.59 0.35 18.39
C LEU A 44 -8.31 1.03 17.91
N SER A 45 -7.81 0.67 16.73
CA SER A 45 -6.62 1.26 16.15
C SER A 45 -6.98 2.49 15.32
N THR A 46 -6.27 3.61 15.55
CA THR A 46 -6.31 4.78 14.64
C THR A 46 -5.66 4.49 13.28
N HIS A 47 -5.09 3.30 13.12
CA HIS A 47 -4.46 2.81 11.90
C HIS A 47 -5.01 1.40 11.54
N PRO A 48 -5.43 1.16 10.29
CA PRO A 48 -5.86 -0.16 9.82
C PRO A 48 -4.82 -1.26 10.03
N ALA A 49 -5.31 -2.48 10.26
CA ALA A 49 -4.47 -3.64 10.53
C ALA A 49 -3.55 -3.96 9.34
N ALA A 50 -2.32 -4.35 9.64
CA ALA A 50 -1.28 -4.56 8.62
C ALA A 50 -1.63 -5.67 7.61
N GLY A 51 -2.20 -6.79 8.06
CA GLY A 51 -2.53 -7.93 7.19
C GLY A 51 -3.59 -7.62 6.12
N ASN A 52 -4.66 -6.92 6.49
CA ASN A 52 -5.71 -6.51 5.54
C ASN A 52 -5.16 -5.55 4.47
N ARG A 53 -4.20 -4.70 4.85
CA ARG A 53 -3.52 -3.79 3.93
C ARG A 53 -2.61 -4.50 2.95
N ILE A 54 -1.84 -5.50 3.37
CA ILE A 54 -0.94 -6.25 2.48
C ILE A 54 -1.74 -6.96 1.38
N ASN A 55 -2.86 -7.61 1.74
CA ASN A 55 -3.73 -8.27 0.75
C ASN A 55 -4.35 -7.28 -0.25
N GLN A 56 -4.73 -6.08 0.21
CA GLN A 56 -5.22 -5.03 -0.70
C GLN A 56 -4.10 -4.47 -1.59
N LEU A 57 -2.91 -4.28 -1.02
CA LEU A 57 -1.71 -3.84 -1.73
C LEU A 57 -1.38 -4.75 -2.89
N GLU A 58 -1.33 -6.06 -2.66
CA GLU A 58 -1.02 -7.06 -3.69
C GLU A 58 -2.04 -7.04 -4.84
N LYS A 59 -3.32 -6.80 -4.55
CA LYS A 59 -4.37 -6.69 -5.57
C LYS A 59 -4.19 -5.48 -6.49
N TYR A 60 -3.77 -4.33 -5.95
CA TYR A 60 -3.59 -3.09 -6.72
C TYR A 60 -2.18 -2.91 -7.29
N LEU A 61 -1.20 -3.70 -6.82
CA LEU A 61 0.17 -3.68 -7.30
C LEU A 61 0.31 -3.79 -8.83
N PRO A 62 -0.36 -4.72 -9.54
CA PRO A 62 -0.24 -4.81 -11.00
C PRO A 62 -0.77 -3.57 -11.72
N GLU A 63 -1.74 -2.85 -11.14
CA GLU A 63 -2.21 -1.58 -11.69
C GLU A 63 -1.20 -0.46 -11.42
N ALA A 64 -0.67 -0.37 -10.20
CA ALA A 64 0.33 0.63 -9.82
C ALA A 64 1.62 0.50 -10.66
N LEU A 65 2.06 -0.73 -10.95
CA LEU A 65 3.24 -0.97 -11.79
C LEU A 65 3.09 -0.43 -13.23
N LYS A 66 1.87 -0.28 -13.76
CA LYS A 66 1.66 0.35 -15.07
C LYS A 66 2.03 1.83 -15.09
N TYR A 67 1.98 2.49 -13.93
CA TYR A 67 2.30 3.90 -13.75
C TYR A 67 3.69 4.12 -13.18
N TYR A 68 4.39 3.05 -12.79
CA TYR A 68 5.72 3.14 -12.23
C TYR A 68 6.71 3.50 -13.34
N GLN A 69 7.17 4.74 -13.32
CA GLN A 69 8.32 5.18 -14.10
C GLN A 69 9.46 5.49 -13.14
N PRO A 70 10.56 4.72 -13.13
CA PRO A 70 11.69 5.05 -12.28
C PRO A 70 12.19 6.45 -12.65
N MET A 71 12.23 7.36 -11.67
CA MET A 71 12.93 8.63 -11.84
C MET A 71 14.41 8.32 -12.10
N LYS A 72 14.88 8.69 -13.30
CA LYS A 72 16.28 8.57 -13.71
C LYS A 72 17.15 9.60 -13.01
#